data_AF-A0A413RQY4-F1
#
_entry.id   AF-A0A413RQY4-F1
#
_cell.length_a   1.000
_cell.length_b   1.000
_cell.length_c   1.000
_cell.angle_alpha   90.00
_cell.angle_beta   90.00
_cell.angle_gamma   90.00
#
_symmetry.space_group_name_H-M   'P 1'
#
loop_
_entity.id
_entity.type
_entity.pdbx_description
1 polymer ?
#
loop_
_entity_poly.entity_id
_entity_poly.type
_entity_poly.pdbx_seq_one_letter_code
_entity_poly.pdbx_strand_id
1 'polypeptide(L)'
;RAAASWDQEPPPPPEPPADDPSLAEDPWAAPRPAGDQAPSSDDQRTDGPSARERGAAAAAAARPAVTEDDDPSPDDPDITSSNLVGAPLVAQMLGGTVIDEELDDRSM
;
A
#
# COMPACT_ATOMS: atom_id res chain seq x y z
N ARG A 1 41.06 15.63 -42.97
CA ARG A 1 39.73 15.18 -42.49
C ARG A 1 39.69 15.42 -41.00
N ALA A 2 38.80 16.28 -40.50
CA ALA A 2 38.57 16.43 -39.07
C ALA A 2 37.67 15.27 -38.59
N ALA A 3 37.99 14.67 -37.44
CA ALA A 3 37.13 13.66 -36.81
C ALA A 3 35.85 14.33 -36.30
N ALA A 4 34.72 13.64 -36.41
CA ALA A 4 33.44 14.15 -35.91
C ALA A 4 33.45 14.16 -34.38
N SER A 5 32.84 15.16 -33.75
CA SER A 5 32.76 15.29 -32.28
C SER A 5 32.02 14.14 -31.59
N TRP A 6 31.44 13.22 -32.36
CA TRP A 6 30.74 12.02 -31.91
C TRP A 6 31.68 10.82 -31.66
N ASP A 7 32.94 10.87 -32.10
CA ASP A 7 33.99 9.89 -31.78
C ASP A 7 34.64 10.13 -30.39
N GLN A 8 34.19 11.17 -29.67
CA GLN A 8 34.65 11.45 -28.32
C GLN A 8 33.94 10.50 -27.34
N GLU A 9 34.67 9.51 -26.83
CA GLU A 9 34.17 8.63 -25.77
C GLU A 9 33.73 9.49 -24.57
N PRO A 10 32.47 9.34 -24.09
CA PRO A 10 32.01 10.09 -22.94
C PRO A 10 32.85 9.75 -21.71
N PRO A 11 33.06 10.70 -20.77
CA PRO A 11 33.77 10.40 -19.54
C PRO A 11 33.04 9.26 -18.80
N PRO A 12 33.80 8.40 -18.09
CA PRO A 12 33.18 7.36 -17.29
C PRO A 12 32.23 8.00 -16.26
N PRO A 13 31.12 7.32 -15.93
CA PRO A 13 30.23 7.79 -14.88
C PRO A 13 31.01 7.90 -13.56
N PRO A 14 30.59 8.81 -12.66
CA PRO A 14 31.19 8.88 -11.32
C PRO A 14 31.06 7.53 -10.62
N GLU A 15 32.07 7.17 -9.84
CA GLU A 15 32.01 5.97 -9.00
C GLU A 15 30.84 6.09 -8.01
N PRO A 16 30.06 5.01 -7.80
CA PRO A 16 29.06 5.01 -6.75
C PRO A 16 29.75 5.22 -5.40
N PRO A 17 29.06 5.84 -4.42
CA PRO A 17 29.58 5.89 -3.06
C PRO A 17 29.87 4.45 -2.59
N ALA A 18 31.00 4.25 -1.91
CA ALA A 18 31.30 2.97 -1.30
C ALA A 18 30.15 2.60 -0.35
N ASP A 19 29.61 1.39 -0.48
CA ASP A 19 28.60 0.86 0.43
C ASP A 19 29.18 0.84 1.84
N ASP A 20 28.80 1.81 2.66
CA ASP A 20 29.12 1.83 4.07
C ASP A 20 28.22 0.78 4.76
N PRO A 21 28.77 -0.34 5.27
CA PRO A 21 27.97 -1.36 5.94
C PRO A 21 27.30 -0.84 7.21
N SER A 22 27.67 0.34 7.72
CA SER A 22 26.97 1.00 8.83
C SER A 22 25.64 1.66 8.42
N LEU A 23 25.40 1.88 7.12
CA LEU A 23 24.13 2.32 6.55
C LEU A 23 23.23 1.16 6.11
N ALA A 24 23.63 -0.09 6.35
CA ALA A 24 22.74 -1.24 6.28
C ALA A 24 21.74 -1.16 7.44
N GLU A 25 20.89 -0.14 7.41
CA GLU A 25 19.72 -0.07 8.28
C GLU A 25 18.82 -1.23 7.85
N ASP A 26 18.67 -2.21 8.73
CA ASP A 26 17.69 -3.27 8.54
C ASP A 26 16.31 -2.60 8.39
N PRO A 27 15.65 -2.70 7.22
CA PRO A 27 14.37 -2.04 7.00
C PRO A 27 13.25 -2.61 7.90
N TRP A 28 13.53 -3.71 8.63
CA TRP A 28 12.66 -4.32 9.63
C TRP A 28 13.08 -4.03 11.08
N ALA A 29 14.18 -3.28 11.30
CA ALA A 29 14.55 -2.87 12.64
C ALA A 29 13.58 -1.82 13.17
N ALA A 30 12.88 -2.16 14.24
CA ALA A 30 12.03 -1.21 14.96
C ALA A 30 12.89 -0.08 15.56
N PRO A 31 12.47 1.19 15.48
CA PRO A 31 13.18 2.30 16.09
C PRO A 31 13.30 2.06 17.60
N ARG A 32 14.53 2.13 18.13
CA ARG A 32 14.75 2.04 19.58
C ARG A 32 14.14 3.28 20.24
N PRO A 33 13.22 3.14 21.20
CA PRO A 33 12.69 4.29 21.90
C PRO A 33 13.80 4.94 22.72
N ALA A 34 14.06 6.22 22.45
CA ALA A 34 14.93 7.03 23.28
C ALA A 34 14.21 7.33 24.60
N GLY A 35 14.68 6.72 25.68
CA GLY A 35 14.34 7.11 27.03
C GLY A 35 13.37 6.17 27.74
N ASP A 36 13.82 5.69 28.89
CA ASP A 36 12.97 5.35 30.03
C ASP A 36 11.92 6.46 30.25
N GLN A 37 10.71 6.23 29.76
CA GLN A 37 9.51 6.78 30.39
C GLN A 37 8.55 5.63 30.60
N ALA A 38 8.32 5.32 31.87
CA ALA A 38 7.32 4.37 32.33
C ALA A 38 5.98 4.61 31.62
N PRO A 39 5.20 3.56 31.33
CA PRO A 39 3.89 3.73 30.72
C PRO A 39 2.97 4.47 31.70
N SER A 40 2.79 5.77 31.48
CA SER A 40 1.67 6.50 32.06
C SER A 40 0.42 5.93 31.42
N SER A 41 -0.36 5.23 32.24
CA SER A 41 -1.66 4.68 31.90
C SER A 41 -2.65 5.84 31.80
N ASP A 42 -2.61 6.59 30.71
CA ASP A 42 -3.61 7.61 30.41
C ASP A 42 -4.17 7.34 29.00
N ASP A 43 -5.25 6.55 29.02
CA ASP A 43 -6.49 6.84 28.31
C ASP A 43 -6.35 7.64 26.99
N GLN A 44 -5.76 7.02 25.97
CA GLN A 44 -6.01 7.39 24.58
C GLN A 44 -6.58 6.20 23.84
N ARG A 45 -7.76 5.76 24.30
CA ARG A 45 -8.72 5.15 23.38
C ARG A 45 -9.14 6.27 22.44
N THR A 46 -8.42 6.36 21.34
CA THR A 46 -8.80 7.16 20.19
C THR A 46 -10.27 6.86 19.86
N ASP A 47 -11.15 7.85 20.04
CA ASP A 47 -12.52 7.88 19.49
C ASP A 47 -12.44 8.06 17.95
N GLY A 48 -11.62 7.26 17.30
CA GLY A 48 -11.54 7.18 15.86
C GLY A 48 -12.66 6.28 15.36
N PRO A 49 -13.18 6.53 14.14
CA PRO A 49 -14.19 5.66 13.56
C PRO A 49 -13.69 4.22 13.58
N SER A 50 -14.52 3.32 14.07
CA SER A 50 -14.23 1.89 14.11
C SER A 50 -13.85 1.38 12.71
N ALA A 51 -13.13 0.25 12.61
CA ALA A 51 -12.85 -0.36 11.30
C ALA A 51 -14.13 -0.55 10.47
N ARG A 52 -15.23 -0.90 11.14
CA ARG A 52 -16.58 -0.99 10.57
C ARG A 52 -17.12 0.34 10.05
N GLU A 53 -17.00 1.43 10.81
CA GLU A 53 -17.41 2.77 10.34
C GLU A 53 -16.58 3.25 9.17
N ARG A 54 -15.26 3.00 9.19
CA ARG A 54 -14.38 3.33 8.06
C ARG A 54 -14.76 2.53 6.82
N GLY A 55 -15.05 1.24 6.96
CA GLY A 55 -15.53 0.39 5.88
C GLY A 55 -16.88 0.86 5.33
N ALA A 56 -17.83 1.21 6.20
CA ALA A 56 -19.13 1.72 5.80
C ALA A 56 -19.04 3.10 5.10
N ALA A 57 -18.17 3.99 5.59
CA ALA A 57 -17.92 5.28 4.98
C ALA A 57 -17.25 5.15 3.60
N ALA A 58 -16.27 4.24 3.46
CA ALA A 58 -15.64 3.93 2.17
C ALA A 58 -16.64 3.33 1.18
N ALA A 59 -17.49 2.39 1.63
CA ALA A 59 -18.55 1.81 0.79
C ALA A 59 -19.61 2.86 0.37
N ALA A 60 -19.95 3.79 1.28
CA ALA A 60 -20.86 4.89 0.96
C ALA A 60 -20.25 5.91 -0.01
N ALA A 61 -18.94 6.14 0.06
CA ALA A 61 -18.20 7.01 -0.85
C ALA A 61 -17.93 6.34 -2.22
N ALA A 62 -17.83 5.01 -2.27
CA ALA A 62 -17.65 4.24 -3.48
C ALA A 62 -18.95 4.05 -4.29
N ARG A 63 -20.04 4.74 -3.94
CA ARG A 63 -21.24 4.78 -4.78
C ARG A 63 -20.83 5.23 -6.18
N PRO A 64 -21.15 4.45 -7.23
CA PRO A 64 -20.78 4.84 -8.58
C PRO A 64 -21.42 6.19 -8.86
N ALA A 65 -20.59 7.20 -9.13
CA ALA A 65 -21.06 8.36 -9.87
C ALA A 65 -21.66 7.83 -11.18
N VAL A 66 -22.69 8.48 -11.71
CA VAL A 66 -23.16 8.17 -13.07
C VAL A 66 -22.03 8.60 -14.01
N THR A 67 -21.10 7.70 -14.24
CA THR A 67 -20.05 7.81 -15.23
C THR A 67 -20.72 7.59 -16.58
N GLU A 68 -20.39 8.42 -17.57
CA GLU A 68 -20.64 8.06 -18.97
C GLU A 68 -20.14 6.63 -19.17
N ASP A 69 -20.92 5.76 -19.82
CA ASP A 69 -20.59 4.34 -20.00
C ASP A 69 -19.17 4.21 -20.59
N ASP A 70 -18.19 3.99 -19.71
CA ASP A 70 -16.80 3.75 -20.06
C ASP A 70 -16.71 2.26 -20.39
N ASP A 71 -16.75 1.95 -21.68
CA ASP A 71 -16.66 0.58 -22.15
C ASP A 71 -15.23 0.07 -21.88
N PRO A 72 -15.06 -1.04 -21.14
CA PRO A 72 -13.73 -1.57 -20.86
C PRO A 72 -13.00 -1.88 -22.17
N SER A 73 -11.68 -1.67 -22.17
CA SER A 73 -10.87 -1.97 -23.34
C SER A 73 -10.91 -3.47 -23.64
N PRO A 74 -10.73 -3.88 -24.91
CA PRO A 74 -10.74 -5.30 -25.28
C PRO A 74 -9.62 -6.12 -24.62
N ASP A 75 -8.58 -5.45 -24.11
CA ASP A 75 -7.45 -6.06 -23.40
C ASP A 75 -7.62 -6.05 -21.87
N ASP A 76 -8.67 -5.40 -21.35
CA ASP A 76 -8.89 -5.36 -19.91
C ASP A 76 -9.38 -6.72 -19.40
N PRO A 77 -8.86 -7.21 -18.26
CA PRO A 77 -9.31 -8.46 -17.69
C PRO A 77 -10.78 -8.36 -17.28
N ASP A 78 -11.58 -9.33 -17.70
CA ASP A 78 -13.00 -9.39 -17.35
C ASP A 78 -13.22 -9.76 -15.88
N ILE A 79 -13.34 -8.72 -15.06
CA ILE A 79 -13.68 -8.83 -13.63
C ILE A 79 -15.18 -9.10 -13.40
N THR A 80 -16.05 -8.82 -14.39
CA THR A 80 -17.50 -8.96 -14.25
C THR A 80 -17.95 -10.42 -14.30
N SER A 81 -17.32 -11.23 -15.15
CA SER A 81 -17.57 -12.67 -15.19
C SER A 81 -16.99 -13.42 -13.98
N SER A 82 -16.05 -12.81 -13.27
CA SER A 82 -15.30 -13.45 -12.19
C SER A 82 -15.97 -13.34 -10.81
N ASN A 83 -17.13 -12.66 -10.70
CA ASN A 83 -17.85 -12.36 -9.43
C ASN A 83 -16.94 -11.78 -8.32
N LEU A 84 -15.79 -11.23 -8.71
CA LEU A 84 -14.78 -10.64 -7.85
C LEU A 84 -15.12 -9.15 -7.70
N VAL A 85 -15.96 -8.85 -6.72
CA VAL A 85 -16.40 -7.47 -6.43
C VAL A 85 -16.05 -7.12 -4.98
N GLY A 86 -15.53 -5.92 -4.74
CA GLY A 86 -15.21 -5.44 -3.39
C GLY A 86 -13.99 -6.13 -2.79
N ALA A 87 -14.12 -6.65 -1.57
CA ALA A 87 -12.98 -7.19 -0.80
C ALA A 87 -12.25 -8.37 -1.49
N PRO A 88 -12.93 -9.36 -2.09
CA PRO A 88 -12.29 -10.40 -2.87
C PRO A 88 -11.37 -9.88 -3.99
N LEU A 89 -11.80 -8.83 -4.71
CA LEU A 89 -11.01 -8.25 -5.81
C LEU A 89 -9.73 -7.60 -5.29
N VAL A 90 -9.85 -6.79 -4.24
CA VAL A 90 -8.70 -6.10 -3.63
C VAL A 90 -7.70 -7.11 -3.08
N ALA A 91 -8.16 -8.19 -2.45
CA ALA A 91 -7.30 -9.27 -1.99
C ALA A 91 -6.50 -9.89 -3.14
N GLN A 92 -7.14 -10.19 -4.28
CA GLN A 92 -6.45 -10.75 -5.44
C GLN A 92 -5.38 -9.80 -6.02
N MET A 93 -5.66 -8.51 -6.09
CA MET A 93 -4.71 -7.51 -6.60
C MET A 93 -3.46 -7.36 -5.70
N LEU A 94 -3.64 -7.52 -4.40
CA LEU A 94 -2.57 -7.40 -3.39
C LEU A 94 -1.92 -8.75 -3.05
N GLY A 95 -2.36 -9.86 -3.64
CA GLY A 95 -1.91 -11.20 -3.29
C GLY A 95 -2.30 -11.64 -1.87
N GLY A 96 -3.36 -11.06 -1.32
CA GLY A 96 -3.90 -11.34 0.02
C GLY A 96 -5.03 -12.37 0.03
N THR A 97 -5.52 -12.66 1.24
CA THR A 97 -6.68 -13.52 1.48
C THR A 97 -7.79 -12.74 2.20
N VAL A 98 -9.05 -13.01 1.86
CA VAL A 98 -10.20 -12.50 2.61
C VAL A 98 -10.37 -13.36 3.87
N ILE A 99 -10.64 -12.71 5.00
CA ILE A 99 -10.87 -13.37 6.29
C ILE A 99 -12.18 -12.81 6.84
N ASP A 100 -13.11 -13.70 7.17
CA ASP A 100 -14.35 -13.31 7.82
C ASP A 100 -14.10 -13.12 9.32
N GLU A 101 -14.62 -12.02 9.87
CA GLU A 101 -14.60 -11.79 11.31
C GLU A 101 -15.69 -12.64 11.97
N GLU A 102 -15.30 -13.61 12.80
CA GLU A 102 -16.25 -14.26 13.71
C GLU A 102 -16.55 -13.31 14.88
N LEU A 103 -17.70 -12.65 14.81
CA LEU A 103 -18.25 -11.97 15.96
C LEU A 103 -18.82 -13.05 16.89
N ASP A 104 -18.14 -13.32 18.00
CA ASP A 104 -18.67 -14.16 19.07
C ASP A 104 -19.94 -13.47 19.57
N ASP A 105 -21.09 -13.89 19.04
CA ASP A 105 -22.41 -13.44 19.47
C ASP A 105 -22.70 -14.12 20.81
N ARG A 106 -21.85 -13.81 21.79
CA ARG A 106 -22.00 -14.20 23.19
C ARG A 106 -23.03 -13.27 23.81
N SER A 107 -24.22 -13.33 23.26
CA SER A 107 -25.45 -12.87 23.85
C SER A 107 -25.79 -13.80 25.01
N MET A 108 -25.33 -13.47 26.22
CA MET A 108 -26.00 -13.63 27.53
C MET A 108 -25.06 -13.38 28.70
#